data_AF-A0AA97DTD8-F1
#
_entry.id   AF-A0AA97DTD8-F1
#
_cell.length_a   1.000
_cell.length_b   1.000
_cell.length_c   1.000
_cell.angle_alpha   90.00
_cell.angle_beta   90.00
_cell.angle_gamma   90.00
#
_symmetry.space_group_name_H-M   'P 1'
#
loop_
_entity.id
_entity.type
_entity.pdbx_description
1 polymer ?
#
loop_
_entity_poly.entity_id
_entity_poly.type
_entity_poly.pdbx_seq_one_letter_code
_entity_poly.pdbx_strand_id
1 'polypeptide(L)' 'MKTIAEMIPEYEANLDALRARRLELLEQRRTEPRFELRYRLTGRIVAINQIIASTTAALAAMMDYGK' A
#
# COMPACT_ATOMS: atom_id res chain seq x y z
N MET A 1 -2.89 -7.71 -24.13
CA MET A 1 -3.60 -7.69 -22.83
C MET A 1 -2.85 -8.64 -21.92
N LYS A 2 -2.36 -8.18 -20.77
CA LYS A 2 -1.67 -9.08 -19.82
C LYS A 2 -2.69 -10.05 -19.24
N THR A 3 -2.29 -11.29 -19.06
CA THR A 3 -3.05 -12.29 -18.32
C THR A 3 -3.02 -11.98 -16.82
N ILE A 4 -3.95 -12.56 -16.08
CA ILE A 4 -3.97 -12.44 -14.61
C ILE A 4 -2.65 -12.96 -14.02
N ALA A 5 -2.11 -14.07 -14.55
CA ALA A 5 -0.84 -14.63 -14.13
C ALA A 5 0.34 -13.67 -14.34
N GLU A 6 0.38 -12.96 -15.47
CA GLU A 6 1.43 -11.96 -15.75
C GLU A 6 1.30 -10.70 -14.88
N MET A 7 0.10 -10.39 -14.38
CA MET A 7 -0.15 -9.22 -13.53
C MET A 7 0.15 -9.48 -12.04
N ILE A 8 0.13 -10.73 -11.57
CA ILE A 8 0.38 -11.09 -10.15
C ILE A 8 1.72 -10.53 -9.63
N PRO A 9 2.87 -10.72 -10.31
CA PRO A 9 4.15 -10.20 -9.84
C PRO A 9 4.19 -8.67 -9.74
N GLU A 10 3.48 -7.97 -10.62
CA GLU A 10 3.37 -6.50 -10.57
C GLU A 10 2.59 -6.03 -9.35
N TYR A 11 1.50 -6.74 -9.00
CA TYR A 11 0.72 -6.44 -7.80
C TYR A 11 1.51 -6.73 -6.52
N GLU A 12 2.29 -7.80 -6.48
CA GLU A 12 3.20 -8.11 -5.36
C GLU A 12 4.26 -7.03 -5.17
N ALA A 13 4.97 -6.67 -6.25
CA ALA A 13 5.98 -5.61 -6.21
C ALA A 13 5.39 -4.25 -5.77
N ASN A 14 4.20 -3.91 -6.28
CA ASN A 14 3.49 -2.70 -5.88
C ASN A 14 3.08 -2.74 -4.41
N LEU A 15 2.64 -3.88 -3.90
CA LEU A 15 2.25 -4.05 -2.50
C LEU A 15 3.45 -3.84 -1.57
N ASP A 16 4.62 -4.37 -1.93
CA ASP A 16 5.84 -4.18 -1.16
C ASP A 16 6.33 -2.73 -1.18
N ALA A 17 6.26 -2.06 -2.34
CA ALA A 17 6.55 -0.63 -2.44
C ALA A 17 5.61 0.22 -1.56
N LEU A 18 4.31 -0.11 -1.54
CA LEU A 18 3.33 0.57 -0.69
C LEU A 18 3.62 0.35 0.81
N ARG A 19 4.01 -0.88 1.20
CA ARG A 19 4.40 -1.20 2.58
C ARG A 19 5.65 -0.43 3.01
N ALA A 20 6.67 -0.37 2.17
CA ALA A 20 7.87 0.43 2.42
C ALA A 20 7.52 1.92 2.59
N ARG A 21 6.71 2.46 1.68
CA ARG A 21 6.27 3.86 1.76
C ARG A 21 5.45 4.16 3.02
N ARG A 22 4.64 3.21 3.48
CA ARG A 22 3.90 3.34 4.74
C ARG A 22 4.84 3.46 5.93
N LEU A 23 5.93 2.68 5.96
CA LEU A 23 6.93 2.75 7.03
C LEU A 23 7.63 4.11 7.04
N GLU A 24 8.00 4.64 5.88
CA GLU A 24 8.58 5.99 5.77
C GLU A 24 7.64 7.07 6.31
N LEU A 25 6.34 7.00 5.98
CA LEU A 25 5.35 7.95 6.47
C LEU A 25 5.15 7.86 7.99
N LEU A 26 5.18 6.64 8.55
CA LEU A 26 5.11 6.43 9.99
C LEU A 26 6.32 7.06 10.70
N GLU A 27 7.52 6.88 10.13
CA GLU A 27 8.74 7.46 10.67
C GLU A 27 8.77 8.99 10.58
N GLN A 28 8.35 9.56 9.45
CA GLN A 28 8.18 11.00 9.29
C GLN A 28 7.19 11.56 10.32
N ARG A 29 6.06 10.88 10.53
CA ARG A 29 5.06 11.31 11.52
C ARG A 29 5.60 11.25 12.95
N ARG A 30 6.43 10.24 13.26
CA ARG A 30 7.03 10.04 14.58
C ARG A 30 7.94 11.20 14.97
N THR A 31 8.69 11.74 14.02
CA THR A 31 9.70 12.78 14.27
C THR A 31 9.21 14.21 14.02
N GLU A 32 8.07 14.42 13.35
CA GLU A 32 7.55 15.76 13.04
C GLU A 32 6.95 16.47 14.29
N PRO A 33 7.52 17.61 14.72
CA PRO A 33 7.05 18.33 15.92
C PRO A 33 5.75 19.12 15.69
N ARG A 34 5.41 19.50 14.45
CA ARG A 34 4.25 20.34 14.15
C ARG A 34 2.98 19.49 14.01
N PHE A 35 1.97 19.84 14.80
CA PHE A 35 0.68 19.13 14.81
C PHE A 35 0.02 19.08 13.43
N GLU A 36 -0.06 20.21 12.72
CA GLU A 36 -0.70 20.30 11.39
C GLU A 36 -0.06 19.36 10.36
N LEU A 37 1.25 19.15 10.44
CA LEU A 37 1.96 18.23 9.56
C LEU A 37 1.78 16.78 9.98
N ARG A 38 1.80 16.47 11.28
CA ARG A 38 1.44 15.13 11.77
C ARG A 38 0.01 14.75 11.38
N TYR A 39 -0.92 15.70 11.43
CA TYR A 39 -2.30 15.49 10.99
C TYR A 39 -2.36 15.15 9.50
N ARG A 40 -1.69 15.93 8.65
CA ARG A 40 -1.59 15.63 7.21
C ARG A 40 -0.93 14.27 6.93
N LEU A 41 0.16 13.96 7.63
CA LEU A 41 0.83 12.65 7.53
C LEU A 41 -0.09 11.50 7.95
N THR A 42 -0.91 11.70 8.99
CA THR A 42 -1.93 10.72 9.41
C THR A 42 -2.95 10.47 8.31
N GLY A 43 -3.45 11.51 7.65
CA GLY A 43 -4.33 11.36 6.49
C GLY A 43 -3.69 10.53 5.37
N ARG A 44 -2.42 10.79 5.04
CA ARG A 44 -1.67 10.00 4.04
C ARG A 44 -1.49 8.54 4.45
N ILE A 45 -1.22 8.28 5.73
CA ILE A 45 -1.10 6.92 6.28
C ILE A 45 -2.44 6.18 6.20
N VAL A 46 -3.55 6.83 6.50
CA VAL A 46 -4.88 6.22 6.36
C VAL A 46 -5.15 5.86 4.91
N ALA A 47 -4.88 6.76 3.96
CA ALA A 47 -5.06 6.50 2.55
C ALA A 47 -4.19 5.33 2.06
N ILE A 48 -2.89 5.29 2.41
CA ILE A 48 -2.02 4.20 1.97
C ILE A 48 -2.42 2.85 2.59
N ASN A 49 -2.94 2.83 3.82
CA ASN A 49 -3.48 1.62 4.43
C ASN A 49 -4.67 1.07 3.65
N GLN A 50 -5.58 1.94 3.20
CA GLN A 50 -6.73 1.55 2.38
C GLN A 50 -6.28 0.96 1.03
N ILE A 51 -5.31 1.60 0.37
CA ILE A 51 -4.74 1.11 -0.89
C ILE A 51 -4.09 -0.28 -0.70
N ILE A 52 -3.27 -0.45 0.33
CA ILE A 52 -2.64 -1.74 0.68
C ILE A 52 -3.71 -2.82 0.88
N ALA A 53 -4.78 -2.51 1.62
CA ALA A 53 -5.86 -3.45 1.87
C ALA A 53 -6.58 -3.84 0.56
N SER A 54 -6.92 -2.87 -0.29
CA SER A 54 -7.56 -3.15 -1.58
C SER A 54 -6.66 -3.96 -2.53
N THR A 55 -5.36 -3.64 -2.60
CA THR A 55 -4.40 -4.35 -3.45
C THR A 55 -4.18 -5.77 -2.96
N THR A 56 -4.13 -5.98 -1.64
CA THR A 56 -4.03 -7.32 -1.05
C THR A 56 -5.25 -8.17 -1.37
N ALA A 57 -6.46 -7.60 -1.25
CA ALA A 57 -7.69 -8.29 -1.60
C ALA A 57 -7.76 -8.63 -3.11
N ALA A 58 -7.35 -7.71 -3.97
CA ALA A 58 -7.29 -7.94 -5.41
C ALA A 58 -6.29 -9.06 -5.77
N LEU A 59 -5.09 -9.04 -5.17
CA LEU A 59 -4.08 -10.08 -5.38
C LEU A 59 -4.59 -11.47 -4.97
N ALA A 60 -5.27 -11.57 -3.81
CA ALA A 60 -5.88 -12.82 -3.37
C ALA A 60 -6.92 -13.34 -4.37
N ALA A 61 -7.80 -12.47 -4.88
CA ALA A 61 -8.79 -12.84 -5.90
C ALA A 61 -8.13 -13.29 -7.21
N MET A 62 -7.03 -12.66 -7.62
CA MET A 62 -6.27 -13.03 -8.81
C MET A 62 -5.61 -14.41 -8.67
N MET A 63 -5.03 -14.70 -7.50
CA MET A 63 -4.44 -16.01 -7.21
C MET A 63 -5.51 -17.11 -7.16
N ASP A 64 -6.69 -16.84 -6.62
CA ASP A 64 -7.79 -17.80 -6.58
C ASP A 64 -8.42 -18.05 -7.96
N TYR A 65 -8.48 -17.02 -8.82
CA TYR A 65 -8.92 -17.21 -10.22
C TYR A 65 -7.98 -18.12 -11.02
N GLY A 66 -6.68 -18.10 -10.71
CA GLY A 66 -5.67 -18.90 -11.40
C GLY A 66 -5.57 -20.35 -10.94
N LYS A 67 -6.34 -20.76 -9.92
CA LYS A 67 -6.47 -22.17 -9.46
C LYS A 67 -7.49 -22.92 -10.30
#